data_AF-A0A925JYZ9-F1
#
_entry.id   AF-A0A925JYZ9-F1
#
_cell.length_a   1.000
_cell.length_b   1.000
_cell.length_c   1.000
_cell.angle_alpha   90.00
_cell.angle_beta   90.00
_cell.angle_gamma   90.00
#
_symmetry.space_group_name_H-M   'P 1'
#
loop_
_entity.id
_entity.type
_entity.pdbx_description
1 polymer ?
#
loop_
_entity_poly.entity_id
_entity_poly.type
_entity_poly.pdbx_seq_one_letter_code
_entity_poly.pdbx_strand_id
1 'polypeptide(L)'
;ERDCSLQRRHQKVIEEAPAPGMDEATREQLCAAAVKAAKAVDYVGAGTIEFIADASEGLRADRIWFMEMNTRLQVEHPVTEEITGVDLVEWQLRVASGEALPLEQDEIAIDGHAIEARLYAEDAATGFLPSTGSLRELHLPDFGVRIDAGVSEGTEISPYYDPMIAKLIVKSWSRDEAIERLADACSRVRVWPVKTNAWFLKRLLENEQFRWGMVSTGLIEASLAQLTAAPQPSHEARQHALQAHLFFAGPHRAGPLDRTAPLGFRLNRTASSSTMLNFGGIAERIELDLAIQTSIIDFDTVDEEVIIFEGGAPFVAALHHPRGTGSGVVADGAILSPMPGRIIAVDVAAGDAVTKGQKLVTLEAMKMEHSLVAPFDGTVAALDAVAGGQVSEGAVLARIEGIEN
;
A
#
# COMPACT_ATOMS: atom_id res chain seq x y z
N GLU A 1 -22.41 1.40 15.74
CA GLU A 1 -21.55 2.58 15.46
C GLU A 1 -20.20 2.13 14.94
N ARG A 2 -19.40 3.05 14.39
CA ARG A 2 -18.05 2.78 13.88
C ARG A 2 -17.10 3.88 14.34
N ASP A 3 -15.86 3.52 14.65
CA ASP A 3 -14.76 4.48 14.76
C ASP A 3 -13.96 4.50 13.45
N CYS A 4 -13.74 5.70 12.90
CA CYS A 4 -12.95 5.92 11.70
C CYS A 4 -11.84 6.94 11.95
N SER A 5 -11.37 7.03 13.19
CA SER A 5 -10.43 8.07 13.62
C SER A 5 -9.05 7.90 12.98
N LEU A 6 -8.69 6.69 12.54
CA LEU A 6 -7.45 6.41 11.81
C LEU A 6 -7.58 6.86 10.35
N GLN A 7 -7.33 8.15 10.14
CA GLN A 7 -7.39 8.78 8.83
C GLN A 7 -6.12 9.59 8.53
N ARG A 8 -5.80 9.70 7.25
CA ARG A 8 -4.67 10.48 6.72
C ARG A 8 -5.20 11.54 5.77
N ARG A 9 -4.94 12.82 6.03
CA ARG A 9 -5.41 13.93 5.17
C ARG A 9 -6.91 13.80 4.82
N HIS A 10 -7.73 13.47 5.82
CA HIS A 10 -9.18 13.23 5.72
C HIS A 10 -9.60 11.98 4.91
N GLN A 11 -8.66 11.11 4.54
CA GLN A 11 -8.94 9.80 3.95
C GLN A 11 -8.91 8.74 5.06
N LYS A 12 -10.03 8.03 5.27
CA LYS A 12 -10.12 6.92 6.23
C LYS A 12 -9.21 5.77 5.79
N VAL A 13 -8.48 5.17 6.73
CA VAL A 13 -7.47 4.13 6.47
C VAL A 13 -7.82 2.83 7.19
N ILE A 14 -8.14 2.94 8.48
CA ILE A 14 -8.61 1.83 9.33
C ILE A 14 -9.94 2.24 9.94
N GLU A 15 -10.89 1.33 9.93
CA GLU A 15 -12.21 1.49 10.51
C GLU A 15 -12.54 0.31 11.39
N GLU A 16 -13.22 0.56 12.51
CA GLU A 16 -13.57 -0.51 13.44
C GLU A 16 -14.98 -0.35 14.02
N ALA A 17 -15.58 -1.48 14.36
CA ALA A 17 -16.89 -1.56 14.97
C ALA A 17 -16.93 -2.67 16.03
N PRO A 18 -17.49 -2.44 17.22
CA PRO A 18 -17.94 -1.14 17.75
C PRO A 18 -16.78 -0.16 18.00
N ALA A 19 -17.10 1.10 18.32
CA ALA A 19 -16.07 2.09 18.65
C ALA A 19 -15.38 1.75 19.99
N PRO A 20 -14.03 1.80 20.09
CA PRO A 20 -13.32 1.49 21.33
C PRO A 20 -13.74 2.39 22.49
N GLY A 21 -13.99 1.81 23.66
CA GLY A 21 -14.39 2.56 24.86
C GLY A 21 -15.83 3.10 24.83
N MET A 22 -16.64 2.74 23.84
CA MET A 22 -18.06 3.09 23.78
C MET A 22 -18.88 2.24 24.75
N ASP A 23 -19.35 2.84 25.84
CA ASP A 23 -20.28 2.19 26.77
C ASP A 23 -21.73 2.16 26.23
N GLU A 24 -22.56 1.33 26.85
CA GLU A 24 -23.93 1.09 26.37
C GLU A 24 -24.83 2.33 26.48
N ALA A 25 -24.70 3.09 27.58
CA ALA A 25 -25.51 4.29 27.79
C ALA A 25 -25.18 5.39 26.76
N THR A 26 -23.90 5.57 26.45
CA THR A 26 -23.43 6.52 25.43
C THR A 26 -23.85 6.07 24.04
N ARG A 27 -23.73 4.76 23.73
CA ARG A 27 -24.20 4.17 22.47
C ARG A 27 -25.69 4.39 22.27
N GLU A 28 -26.52 4.10 23.27
CA GLU A 28 -27.97 4.28 23.20
C GLU A 28 -28.32 5.73 22.87
N GLN A 29 -27.71 6.70 23.57
CA GLN A 29 -27.96 8.13 23.34
C GLN A 29 -27.52 8.57 21.93
N LEU A 30 -26.34 8.13 21.49
CA LEU A 30 -25.79 8.46 20.17
C LEU A 30 -26.67 7.90 19.05
N CYS A 31 -27.03 6.62 19.14
CA CYS A 31 -27.89 5.94 18.17
C CYS A 31 -29.30 6.54 18.16
N ALA A 32 -29.87 6.88 19.32
CA ALA A 32 -31.17 7.55 19.40
C ALA A 32 -31.15 8.93 18.74
N ALA A 33 -30.07 9.70 18.93
CA ALA A 33 -29.88 10.98 18.25
C ALA A 33 -29.78 10.82 16.73
N ALA A 34 -29.05 9.79 16.27
CA ALA A 34 -28.92 9.47 14.86
C ALA A 34 -30.28 9.10 14.22
N VAL A 35 -31.04 8.18 14.84
CA VAL A 35 -32.38 7.79 14.37
C VAL A 35 -33.34 8.99 14.35
N LYS A 36 -33.27 9.87 15.36
CA LYS A 36 -34.09 11.09 15.42
C LYS A 36 -33.77 12.05 14.27
N ALA A 37 -32.48 12.25 13.96
CA ALA A 37 -32.07 13.09 12.84
C ALA A 37 -32.50 12.51 11.49
N ALA A 38 -32.37 11.19 11.29
CA ALA A 38 -32.85 10.52 10.08
C ALA A 38 -34.38 10.67 9.90
N LYS A 39 -35.16 10.50 10.97
CA LYS A 39 -36.62 10.72 10.96
C LYS A 39 -37.00 12.17 10.66
N ALA A 40 -36.21 13.13 11.13
CA ALA A 40 -36.50 14.55 10.93
C ALA A 40 -36.39 15.01 9.46
N VAL A 41 -35.71 14.23 8.62
CA VAL A 41 -35.54 14.50 7.18
C VAL A 41 -36.22 13.45 6.30
N ASP A 42 -37.10 12.62 6.87
CA ASP A 42 -37.79 11.53 6.18
C ASP A 42 -36.83 10.64 5.38
N TYR A 43 -35.68 10.31 5.98
CA TYR A 43 -34.61 9.60 5.28
C TYR A 43 -35.01 8.17 4.88
N VAL A 44 -34.64 7.78 3.66
CA VAL A 44 -34.89 6.44 3.09
C VAL A 44 -33.59 5.82 2.59
N GLY A 45 -33.42 4.52 2.83
CA GLY A 45 -32.22 3.77 2.50
C GLY A 45 -31.19 3.73 3.63
N ALA A 46 -30.00 3.21 3.35
CA ALA A 46 -28.89 3.24 4.28
C ALA A 46 -28.19 4.60 4.25
N GLY A 47 -27.80 5.09 5.42
CA GLY A 47 -27.10 6.36 5.58
C GLY A 47 -26.23 6.31 6.82
N THR A 48 -25.33 7.28 6.97
CA THR A 48 -24.48 7.39 8.15
C THR A 48 -24.51 8.81 8.67
N ILE A 49 -24.73 8.96 9.97
CA ILE A 49 -24.58 10.23 10.66
C ILE A 49 -23.20 10.21 11.32
N GLU A 50 -22.38 11.18 10.94
CA GLU A 50 -21.03 11.31 11.46
C GLU A 50 -21.04 12.27 12.65
N PHE A 51 -20.31 11.87 13.69
CA PHE A 51 -20.11 12.64 14.89
C PHE A 51 -18.62 12.87 15.12
N ILE A 52 -18.29 13.95 15.81
CA ILE A 52 -16.98 14.19 16.38
C ILE A 52 -17.06 14.05 17.89
N ALA A 53 -16.18 13.24 18.48
CA ALA A 53 -16.13 12.99 19.91
C ALA A 53 -14.83 13.55 20.50
N ASP A 54 -14.93 14.16 21.68
CA ASP A 54 -13.77 14.52 22.47
C ASP A 54 -13.57 13.47 23.58
N ALA A 55 -12.60 12.58 23.34
CA ALA A 55 -12.26 11.47 24.23
C ALA A 55 -11.10 11.79 25.19
N SER A 56 -10.72 13.07 25.37
CA SER A 56 -9.60 13.47 26.25
C SER A 56 -9.75 13.02 27.71
N GLU A 57 -10.99 12.79 28.15
CA GLU A 57 -11.33 12.28 29.49
C GLU A 57 -12.14 10.97 29.40
N GLY A 58 -11.96 10.21 28.31
CA GLY A 58 -12.81 9.08 27.95
C GLY A 58 -14.03 9.49 27.13
N LEU A 59 -14.62 8.50 26.44
CA LEU A 59 -15.81 8.68 25.61
C LEU A 59 -17.04 8.96 26.50
N ARG A 60 -17.71 10.08 26.25
CA ARG A 60 -18.89 10.50 27.02
C ARG A 60 -19.92 11.14 26.11
N ALA A 61 -21.19 10.82 26.31
CA ALA A 61 -22.29 11.31 25.48
C ALA A 61 -22.39 12.86 25.41
N ASP A 62 -22.04 13.57 26.48
CA ASP A 62 -22.07 15.04 26.54
C ASP A 62 -20.91 15.73 25.79
N ARG A 63 -19.97 14.93 25.25
CA ARG A 63 -18.81 15.39 24.47
C ARG A 63 -18.78 14.77 23.07
N ILE A 64 -19.97 14.53 22.50
CA ILE A 64 -20.13 14.07 21.12
C ILE A 64 -21.04 15.06 20.39
N TRP A 65 -20.57 15.55 19.24
CA TRP A 65 -21.28 16.54 18.43
C TRP A 65 -21.54 16.02 17.03
N PHE A 66 -22.72 16.34 16.50
CA PHE A 66 -23.06 16.07 15.10
C PHE A 66 -22.10 16.84 14.19
N MET A 67 -21.60 16.16 13.15
CA MET A 67 -20.76 16.77 12.12
C MET A 67 -21.54 16.89 10.81
N GLU A 68 -21.97 15.75 10.26
CA GLU A 68 -22.75 15.71 9.02
C GLU A 68 -23.53 14.40 8.87
N MET A 69 -24.36 14.32 7.82
CA MET A 69 -25.04 13.08 7.42
C MET A 69 -24.66 12.75 5.98
N ASN A 70 -24.14 11.55 5.78
CA ASN A 70 -23.82 10.99 4.48
C ASN A 70 -25.00 10.14 3.99
N THR A 71 -25.68 10.62 2.96
CA THR A 71 -26.91 10.03 2.42
C THR A 71 -26.66 8.94 1.39
N ARG A 72 -25.77 8.00 1.73
CA ARG A 72 -25.37 6.85 0.92
C ARG A 72 -24.84 5.73 1.81
N LEU A 73 -24.68 4.55 1.22
CA LEU A 73 -23.89 3.49 1.84
C LEU A 73 -22.44 3.96 2.04
N GLN A 74 -21.89 3.71 3.22
CA GLN A 74 -20.50 4.03 3.49
C GLN A 74 -19.57 2.93 2.98
N VAL A 75 -18.32 3.31 2.66
CA VAL A 75 -17.32 2.34 2.16
C VAL A 75 -17.06 1.28 3.22
N GLU A 76 -16.91 1.74 4.46
CA GLU A 76 -16.68 0.99 5.69
C GLU A 76 -17.95 0.34 6.29
N HIS A 77 -18.99 0.11 5.49
CA HIS A 77 -20.16 -0.63 5.97
C HIS A 77 -19.86 -2.09 6.38
N PRO A 78 -18.87 -2.83 5.82
CA PRO A 78 -18.63 -4.22 6.20
C PRO A 78 -18.36 -4.42 7.69
N VAL A 79 -17.63 -3.54 8.37
CA VAL A 79 -17.42 -3.70 9.83
C VAL A 79 -18.73 -3.67 10.61
N THR A 80 -19.75 -2.97 10.11
CA THR A 80 -21.11 -3.02 10.70
C THR A 80 -21.79 -4.35 10.40
N GLU A 81 -21.69 -4.84 9.16
CA GLU A 81 -22.27 -6.13 8.76
C GLU A 81 -21.66 -7.29 9.56
N GLU A 82 -20.35 -7.30 9.76
CA GLU A 82 -19.64 -8.36 10.49
C GLU A 82 -20.13 -8.52 11.93
N ILE A 83 -20.33 -7.40 12.65
CA ILE A 83 -20.76 -7.45 14.05
C ILE A 83 -22.28 -7.62 14.20
N THR A 84 -23.08 -7.26 13.19
CA THR A 84 -24.55 -7.34 13.27
C THR A 84 -25.13 -8.57 12.58
N GLY A 85 -24.40 -9.18 11.65
CA GLY A 85 -24.91 -10.25 10.78
C GLY A 85 -25.92 -9.76 9.73
N VAL A 86 -26.03 -8.45 9.52
CA VAL A 86 -26.96 -7.83 8.56
C VAL A 86 -26.24 -7.52 7.26
N ASP A 87 -26.84 -7.89 6.12
CA ASP A 87 -26.44 -7.40 4.79
C ASP A 87 -27.16 -6.06 4.51
N LEU A 88 -26.40 -4.97 4.55
CA LEU A 88 -26.93 -3.63 4.38
C LEU A 88 -27.34 -3.36 2.93
N VAL A 89 -26.68 -3.98 1.96
CA VAL A 89 -27.02 -3.85 0.54
C VAL A 89 -28.34 -4.56 0.25
N GLU A 90 -28.54 -5.75 0.81
CA GLU A 90 -29.81 -6.47 0.75
C GLU A 90 -30.95 -5.61 1.33
N TRP A 91 -30.76 -5.04 2.52
CA TRP A 91 -31.77 -4.19 3.14
C TRP A 91 -32.08 -2.94 2.33
N GLN A 92 -31.07 -2.33 1.70
CA GLN A 92 -31.31 -1.22 0.78
C GLN A 92 -32.22 -1.63 -0.39
N LEU A 93 -32.01 -2.81 -0.98
CA LEU A 93 -32.85 -3.32 -2.08
C LEU A 93 -34.28 -3.62 -1.62
N ARG A 94 -34.47 -4.23 -0.44
CA ARG A 94 -35.79 -4.50 0.14
C ARG A 94 -36.56 -3.20 0.40
N VAL A 95 -35.93 -2.24 1.08
CA VAL A 95 -36.55 -0.93 1.37
C VAL A 95 -36.86 -0.16 0.08
N ALA A 96 -35.95 -0.18 -0.90
CA ALA A 96 -36.20 0.43 -2.21
C ALA A 96 -37.38 -0.23 -2.96
N SER A 97 -37.66 -1.50 -2.67
CA SER A 97 -38.82 -2.24 -3.21
C SER A 97 -40.11 -2.01 -2.41
N GLY A 98 -40.08 -1.15 -1.39
CA GLY A 98 -41.23 -0.83 -0.54
C GLY A 98 -41.49 -1.83 0.59
N GLU A 99 -40.55 -2.74 0.86
CA GLU A 99 -40.63 -3.64 2.00
C GLU A 99 -40.28 -2.91 3.32
N ALA A 100 -40.78 -3.45 4.43
CA ALA A 100 -40.41 -3.00 5.77
C ALA A 100 -38.99 -3.47 6.14
N LEU A 101 -38.41 -2.86 7.18
CA LEU A 101 -37.16 -3.35 7.75
C LEU A 101 -37.35 -4.78 8.30
N PRO A 102 -36.41 -5.72 8.03
CA PRO A 102 -36.55 -7.11 8.47
C PRO A 102 -36.46 -7.32 9.98
N LEU A 103 -35.85 -6.39 10.72
CA LEU A 103 -35.65 -6.47 12.17
C LEU A 103 -36.07 -5.16 12.85
N GLU A 104 -36.59 -5.29 14.07
CA GLU A 104 -36.78 -4.19 15.02
C GLU A 104 -35.46 -3.83 15.75
N GLN A 105 -35.47 -2.70 16.46
CA GLN A 105 -34.25 -2.14 17.05
C GLN A 105 -33.61 -3.03 18.12
N ASP A 106 -34.42 -3.75 18.89
CA ASP A 106 -34.00 -4.67 19.96
C ASP A 106 -33.60 -6.05 19.43
N GLU A 107 -33.88 -6.35 18.17
CA GLU A 107 -33.42 -7.56 17.48
C GLU A 107 -32.02 -7.39 16.86
N ILE A 108 -31.52 -6.16 16.72
CA ILE A 108 -30.16 -5.88 16.24
C ILE A 108 -29.16 -6.07 17.38
N ALA A 109 -28.34 -7.10 17.27
CA ALA A 109 -27.28 -7.41 18.24
C ALA A 109 -25.89 -7.02 17.72
N ILE A 110 -24.96 -6.82 18.65
CA ILE A 110 -23.52 -6.68 18.38
C ILE A 110 -22.83 -7.96 18.86
N ASP A 111 -22.14 -8.64 17.96
CA ASP A 111 -21.36 -9.84 18.23
C ASP A 111 -19.89 -9.64 17.82
N GLY A 112 -19.00 -9.67 18.80
CA GLY A 112 -17.56 -9.51 18.60
C GLY A 112 -17.13 -8.10 18.19
N HIS A 113 -15.97 -8.03 17.53
CA HIS A 113 -15.35 -6.79 17.05
C HIS A 113 -14.85 -7.00 15.62
N ALA A 114 -15.09 -6.02 14.75
CA ALA A 114 -14.65 -6.05 13.37
C ALA A 114 -13.75 -4.85 13.07
N ILE A 115 -12.69 -5.08 12.29
CA ILE A 115 -11.76 -4.06 11.82
C ILE A 115 -11.57 -4.22 10.32
N GLU A 116 -11.59 -3.11 9.61
CA GLU A 116 -11.35 -3.01 8.17
C GLU A 116 -10.10 -2.18 7.92
N ALA A 117 -9.32 -2.59 6.91
CA ALA A 117 -8.23 -1.82 6.35
C ALA A 117 -8.46 -1.57 4.86
N ARG A 118 -8.24 -0.33 4.41
CA ARG A 118 -8.27 0.04 2.99
C ARG A 118 -6.91 -0.16 2.35
N LEU A 119 -6.82 -1.19 1.50
CA LEU A 119 -5.64 -1.45 0.68
C LEU A 119 -5.66 -0.53 -0.55
N TYR A 120 -4.73 0.42 -0.59
CA TYR A 120 -4.56 1.37 -1.69
C TYR A 120 -3.31 1.08 -2.50
N ALA A 121 -3.41 1.31 -3.81
CA ALA A 121 -2.30 1.42 -4.74
C ALA A 121 -1.56 2.77 -4.53
N GLU A 122 -0.85 2.88 -3.41
CA GLU A 122 -0.09 4.07 -3.01
C GLU A 122 1.27 3.66 -2.42
N ASP A 123 2.30 4.47 -2.64
CA ASP A 123 3.63 4.27 -2.05
C ASP A 123 3.81 5.11 -0.78
N ALA A 124 3.60 4.49 0.38
CA ALA A 124 3.72 5.16 1.66
C ALA A 124 5.12 5.77 1.91
N ALA A 125 6.20 5.18 1.36
CA ALA A 125 7.56 5.67 1.57
C ALA A 125 7.85 6.98 0.82
N THR A 126 7.13 7.25 -0.27
CA THR A 126 7.29 8.47 -1.08
C THR A 126 6.18 9.50 -0.82
N GLY A 127 5.53 9.42 0.34
CA GLY A 127 4.47 10.36 0.72
C GLY A 127 3.10 9.98 0.19
N PHE A 128 2.88 8.68 -0.04
CA PHE A 128 1.64 8.08 -0.53
C PHE A 128 1.25 8.55 -1.93
N LEU A 129 2.23 8.64 -2.81
CA LEU A 129 1.96 8.89 -4.22
C LEU A 129 1.17 7.70 -4.78
N PRO A 130 0.09 7.94 -5.56
CA PRO A 130 -0.63 6.88 -6.24
C PRO A 130 0.29 6.07 -7.16
N SER A 131 0.17 4.75 -7.11
CA SER A 131 0.91 3.82 -7.96
C SER A 131 -0.05 3.24 -9.00
N THR A 132 0.19 3.57 -10.27
CA THR A 132 -0.60 3.10 -11.41
C THR A 132 0.14 2.00 -12.16
N GLY A 133 -0.59 1.11 -12.83
CA GLY A 133 -0.01 0.06 -13.67
C GLY A 133 -0.72 -1.27 -13.53
N SER A 134 -0.20 -2.30 -14.21
CA SER A 134 -0.74 -3.66 -14.15
C SER A 134 -0.44 -4.31 -12.81
N LEU A 135 -1.44 -4.98 -12.21
CA LEU A 135 -1.27 -5.90 -11.09
C LEU A 135 -0.78 -7.25 -11.62
N ARG A 136 0.52 -7.40 -11.87
CA ARG A 136 1.07 -8.66 -12.42
C ARG A 136 1.01 -9.79 -11.41
N GLU A 137 1.31 -9.47 -10.16
CA GLU A 137 1.06 -10.32 -9.00
C GLU A 137 -0.04 -9.65 -8.16
N LEU A 138 -1.09 -10.39 -7.83
CA LEU A 138 -2.08 -9.98 -6.83
C LEU A 138 -2.52 -11.19 -6.00
N HIS A 139 -2.02 -11.26 -4.77
CA HIS A 139 -2.48 -12.20 -3.76
C HIS A 139 -3.07 -11.46 -2.57
N LEU A 140 -4.35 -11.67 -2.32
CA LEU A 140 -5.06 -11.18 -1.14
C LEU A 140 -5.39 -12.40 -0.25
N PRO A 141 -5.04 -12.38 1.06
CA PRO A 141 -5.19 -13.56 1.92
C PRO A 141 -6.64 -13.74 2.36
N ASP A 142 -7.36 -14.68 1.73
CA ASP A 142 -8.81 -14.91 1.91
C ASP A 142 -9.17 -15.84 3.08
N PHE A 143 -8.20 -16.55 3.65
CA PHE A 143 -8.46 -17.44 4.77
C PHE A 143 -8.75 -16.67 6.06
N GLY A 144 -10.02 -16.67 6.48
CA GLY A 144 -10.46 -16.04 7.73
C GLY A 144 -10.47 -14.51 7.68
N VAL A 145 -10.50 -13.94 6.48
CA VAL A 145 -10.56 -12.51 6.16
C VAL A 145 -11.64 -12.32 5.09
N ARG A 146 -12.58 -11.40 5.30
CA ARG A 146 -13.48 -10.96 4.25
C ARG A 146 -12.74 -9.98 3.35
N ILE A 147 -12.86 -10.18 2.04
CA ILE A 147 -12.20 -9.36 1.03
C ILE A 147 -13.26 -8.81 0.10
N ASP A 148 -13.41 -7.49 0.10
CA ASP A 148 -14.20 -6.79 -0.90
C ASP A 148 -13.22 -6.13 -1.88
N ALA A 149 -13.03 -6.71 -3.06
CA ALA A 149 -12.10 -6.21 -4.08
C ALA A 149 -12.81 -5.92 -5.41
N GLY A 150 -12.40 -4.84 -6.08
CA GLY A 150 -12.90 -4.45 -7.41
C GLY A 150 -11.96 -4.83 -8.56
N VAL A 151 -10.87 -5.52 -8.26
CA VAL A 151 -9.78 -5.86 -9.19
C VAL A 151 -9.36 -7.32 -9.03
N SER A 152 -8.67 -7.84 -10.04
CA SER A 152 -8.06 -9.18 -10.04
C SER A 152 -6.64 -9.12 -10.61
N GLU A 153 -5.87 -10.19 -10.47
CA GLU A 153 -4.56 -10.30 -11.11
C GLU A 153 -4.68 -10.02 -12.62
N GLY A 154 -3.71 -9.27 -13.16
CA GLY A 154 -3.72 -8.74 -14.53
C GLY A 154 -4.52 -7.45 -14.72
N THR A 155 -5.28 -6.98 -13.73
CA THR A 155 -6.03 -5.70 -13.83
C THR A 155 -5.07 -4.52 -13.87
N GLU A 156 -5.39 -3.50 -14.67
CA GLU A 156 -4.66 -2.24 -14.72
C GLU A 156 -5.25 -1.20 -13.75
N ILE A 157 -4.43 -0.73 -12.81
CA ILE A 157 -4.74 0.42 -11.96
C ILE A 157 -4.51 1.71 -12.77
N SER A 158 -5.61 2.30 -13.24
CA SER A 158 -5.57 3.54 -14.00
C SER A 158 -5.54 4.78 -13.09
N PRO A 159 -5.02 5.93 -13.57
CA PRO A 159 -5.07 7.20 -12.83
C PRO A 159 -6.47 7.86 -12.80
N TYR A 160 -7.47 7.28 -13.47
CA TYR A 160 -8.79 7.91 -13.62
C TYR A 160 -9.77 7.59 -12.48
N TYR A 161 -9.44 6.62 -11.64
CA TYR A 161 -10.28 6.14 -10.55
C TYR A 161 -9.56 6.23 -9.21
N ASP A 162 -10.30 5.98 -8.14
CA ASP A 162 -9.75 5.86 -6.81
C ASP A 162 -8.74 4.69 -6.75
N PRO A 163 -7.58 4.85 -6.06
CA PRO A 163 -6.53 3.83 -6.05
C PRO A 163 -6.84 2.63 -5.14
N MET A 164 -8.04 2.51 -4.56
CA MET A 164 -8.39 1.39 -3.68
C MET A 164 -8.42 0.06 -4.46
N ILE A 165 -7.59 -0.88 -4.02
CA ILE A 165 -7.50 -2.25 -4.55
C ILE A 165 -8.57 -3.12 -3.90
N ALA A 166 -8.62 -3.09 -2.56
CA ALA A 166 -9.49 -3.93 -1.77
C ALA A 166 -9.76 -3.34 -0.37
N LYS A 167 -10.80 -3.84 0.28
CA LYS A 167 -10.99 -3.74 1.72
C LYS A 167 -10.68 -5.10 2.33
N LEU A 168 -9.85 -5.12 3.36
CA LEU A 168 -9.52 -6.32 4.14
C LEU A 168 -10.25 -6.21 5.47
N ILE A 169 -11.17 -7.14 5.75
CA ILE A 169 -12.03 -7.07 6.93
C ILE A 169 -11.87 -8.33 7.76
N VAL A 170 -11.66 -8.14 9.06
CA VAL A 170 -11.56 -9.23 10.02
C VAL A 170 -12.55 -9.00 11.15
N LYS A 171 -13.33 -10.03 11.47
CA LYS A 171 -14.10 -10.15 12.70
C LYS A 171 -13.40 -11.09 13.67
N SER A 172 -13.42 -10.77 14.96
CA SER A 172 -12.96 -11.66 16.03
C SER A 172 -13.73 -11.42 17.32
N TRP A 173 -13.46 -12.24 18.35
CA TRP A 173 -14.12 -12.13 19.64
C TRP A 173 -13.70 -10.87 20.41
N SER A 174 -12.44 -10.48 20.26
CA SER A 174 -11.88 -9.28 20.88
C SER A 174 -11.27 -8.36 19.84
N ARG A 175 -11.19 -7.06 20.19
CA ARG A 175 -10.49 -6.06 19.38
C ARG A 175 -9.02 -6.45 19.15
N ASP A 176 -8.31 -6.90 20.18
CA ASP A 176 -6.90 -7.27 20.08
C ASP A 176 -6.67 -8.44 19.11
N GLU A 177 -7.55 -9.46 19.14
CA GLU A 177 -7.49 -10.58 18.19
C GLU A 177 -7.77 -10.10 16.76
N ALA A 178 -8.75 -9.21 16.58
CA ALA A 178 -9.05 -8.63 15.27
C ALA A 178 -7.86 -7.81 14.73
N ILE A 179 -7.18 -7.03 15.57
CA ILE A 179 -5.97 -6.28 15.20
C ILE A 179 -4.86 -7.22 14.75
N GLU A 180 -4.57 -8.26 15.54
CA GLU A 180 -3.50 -9.22 15.24
C GLU A 180 -3.75 -9.96 13.93
N ARG A 181 -4.97 -10.43 13.73
CA ARG A 181 -5.38 -11.13 12.51
C ARG A 181 -5.39 -10.22 11.28
N LEU A 182 -5.82 -8.96 11.42
CA LEU A 182 -5.78 -8.01 10.31
C LEU A 182 -4.34 -7.57 9.97
N ALA A 183 -3.47 -7.40 10.96
CA ALA A 183 -2.06 -7.11 10.74
C ALA A 183 -1.35 -8.26 10.02
N ASP A 184 -1.64 -9.49 10.45
CA ASP A 184 -1.18 -10.72 9.80
C ASP A 184 -1.72 -10.85 8.36
N ALA A 185 -3.00 -10.52 8.11
CA ALA A 185 -3.56 -10.44 6.77
C ALA A 185 -2.82 -9.39 5.91
N CYS A 186 -2.61 -8.17 6.41
CA CYS A 186 -1.85 -7.14 5.68
C CYS A 186 -0.41 -7.60 5.36
N SER A 187 0.20 -8.40 6.23
CA SER A 187 1.56 -8.94 6.04
C SER A 187 1.67 -9.95 4.89
N ARG A 188 0.56 -10.61 4.53
CA ARG A 188 0.47 -11.63 3.47
C ARG A 188 -0.03 -11.10 2.13
N VAL A 189 -0.34 -9.81 2.04
CA VAL A 189 -0.69 -9.17 0.77
C VAL A 189 0.54 -9.19 -0.15
N ARG A 190 0.39 -9.69 -1.37
CA ARG A 190 1.44 -9.67 -2.40
C ARG A 190 0.91 -8.90 -3.59
N VAL A 191 1.53 -7.76 -3.89
CA VAL A 191 1.18 -6.92 -5.04
C VAL A 191 2.46 -6.42 -5.69
N TRP A 192 2.55 -6.59 -7.01
CA TRP A 192 3.68 -6.12 -7.81
C TRP A 192 3.28 -5.95 -9.29
N PRO A 193 3.89 -5.03 -10.06
CA PRO A 193 4.83 -3.96 -9.68
C PRO A 193 4.18 -2.74 -9.03
N VAL A 194 2.84 -2.66 -9.03
CA VAL A 194 2.11 -1.60 -8.34
C VAL A 194 2.48 -1.61 -6.85
N LYS A 195 2.89 -0.46 -6.33
CA LYS A 195 3.21 -0.28 -4.92
C LYS A 195 1.93 -0.12 -4.12
N THR A 196 1.91 -0.65 -2.91
CA THR A 196 0.73 -0.57 -2.03
C THR A 196 1.10 -0.12 -0.63
N ASN A 197 0.08 0.30 0.12
CA ASN A 197 0.18 0.65 1.53
C ASN A 197 0.12 -0.57 2.48
N ALA A 198 0.16 -1.82 2.00
CA ALA A 198 -0.05 -3.03 2.82
C ALA A 198 0.89 -3.13 4.03
N TRP A 199 2.20 -2.97 3.81
CA TRP A 199 3.19 -2.96 4.89
C TRP A 199 3.02 -1.79 5.86
N PHE A 200 2.51 -0.66 5.38
CA PHE A 200 2.16 0.49 6.23
C PHE A 200 0.95 0.18 7.11
N LEU A 201 -0.09 -0.47 6.56
CA LEU A 201 -1.28 -0.90 7.30
C LEU A 201 -0.88 -1.86 8.44
N LYS A 202 -0.01 -2.84 8.17
CA LYS A 202 0.55 -3.72 9.19
C LYS A 202 1.19 -2.93 10.34
N ARG A 203 2.09 -1.99 10.03
CA ARG A 203 2.76 -1.16 11.05
C ARG A 203 1.80 -0.26 11.82
N LEU A 204 0.76 0.23 11.15
CA LEU A 204 -0.27 1.05 11.78
C LEU A 204 -1.10 0.23 12.78
N LEU A 205 -1.46 -1.01 12.42
CA LEU A 205 -2.15 -1.95 13.31
C LEU A 205 -1.27 -2.40 14.48
N GLU A 206 0.05 -2.50 14.27
CA GLU A 206 1.04 -2.82 15.32
C GLU A 206 1.44 -1.61 16.18
N ASN A 207 0.99 -0.40 15.85
CA ASN A 207 1.31 0.81 16.62
C ASN A 207 0.74 0.74 18.05
N GLU A 208 1.60 0.99 19.05
CA GLU A 208 1.24 0.87 20.46
C GLU A 208 0.05 1.76 20.85
N GLN A 209 -0.02 3.00 20.35
CA GLN A 209 -1.12 3.92 20.66
C GLN A 209 -2.44 3.39 20.10
N PHE A 210 -2.42 2.86 18.87
CA PHE A 210 -3.62 2.25 18.26
C PHE A 210 -4.07 1.00 19.03
N ARG A 211 -3.14 0.11 19.39
CA ARG A 211 -3.45 -1.11 20.17
C ARG A 211 -4.07 -0.77 21.52
N TRP A 212 -3.61 0.30 22.18
CA TRP A 212 -4.15 0.74 23.46
C TRP A 212 -5.45 1.56 23.35
N GLY A 213 -5.97 1.77 22.14
CA GLY A 213 -7.17 2.59 21.91
C GLY A 213 -6.94 4.10 22.13
N MET A 214 -5.68 4.54 22.20
CA MET A 214 -5.29 5.95 22.29
C MET A 214 -5.29 6.60 20.91
N VAL A 215 -6.46 6.58 20.28
CA VAL A 215 -6.64 7.01 18.90
C VAL A 215 -7.09 8.46 18.82
N SER A 216 -6.50 9.20 17.88
CA SER A 216 -7.01 10.50 17.46
C SER A 216 -6.89 10.63 15.94
N THR A 217 -7.61 11.60 15.37
CA THR A 217 -7.51 11.94 13.95
C THR A 217 -6.13 12.43 13.50
N GLY A 218 -5.20 12.68 14.45
CA GLY A 218 -3.82 13.09 14.19
C GLY A 218 -2.77 11.99 14.40
N LEU A 219 -3.15 10.77 14.79
CA LEU A 219 -2.18 9.71 15.15
C LEU A 219 -1.22 9.39 13.99
N ILE A 220 -1.74 9.24 12.77
CA ILE A 220 -0.92 8.92 11.59
C ILE A 220 0.07 10.05 11.30
N GLU A 221 -0.35 11.32 11.41
CA GLU A 221 0.51 12.47 11.18
C GLU A 221 1.61 12.58 12.25
N ALA A 222 1.27 12.33 13.52
CA ALA A 222 2.22 12.37 14.62
C ALA A 222 3.31 11.29 14.53
N SER A 223 3.00 10.14 13.92
CA SER A 223 3.93 9.00 13.79
C SER A 223 4.41 8.76 12.35
N LEU A 224 4.24 9.74 11.46
CA LEU A 224 4.42 9.57 10.01
C LEU A 224 5.81 9.01 9.66
N ALA A 225 6.88 9.62 10.17
CA ALA A 225 8.25 9.23 9.85
C ALA A 225 8.56 7.76 10.21
N GLN A 226 8.02 7.26 11.33
CA GLN A 226 8.19 5.87 11.74
C GLN A 226 7.35 4.94 10.87
N LEU A 227 6.08 5.30 10.64
CA LEU A 227 5.15 4.48 9.90
C LEU A 227 5.54 4.35 8.42
N THR A 228 6.15 5.38 7.82
CA THR A 228 6.49 5.42 6.38
C THR A 228 7.95 5.14 6.06
N ALA A 229 8.79 4.80 7.06
CA ALA A 229 10.18 4.45 6.79
C ALA A 229 10.25 3.25 5.83
N ALA A 230 10.89 3.39 4.66
CA ALA A 230 10.93 2.34 3.65
C ALA A 230 11.37 0.99 4.27
N PRO A 231 10.57 -0.09 4.12
CA PRO A 231 10.96 -1.37 4.67
C PRO A 231 12.25 -1.86 4.01
N GLN A 232 13.02 -2.63 4.77
CA GLN A 232 14.24 -3.29 4.29
C GLN A 232 14.03 -4.79 4.41
N PRO A 233 14.54 -5.61 3.49
CA PRO A 233 14.39 -7.06 3.60
C PRO A 233 15.07 -7.53 4.89
N SER A 234 14.50 -8.52 5.57
CA SER A 234 15.13 -9.21 6.70
C SER A 234 16.36 -10.01 6.28
N HIS A 235 17.05 -10.62 7.24
CA HIS A 235 18.14 -11.54 6.92
C HIS A 235 17.59 -12.76 6.18
N GLU A 236 16.43 -13.26 6.61
CA GLU A 236 15.71 -14.38 6.03
C GLU A 236 15.29 -14.06 4.59
N ALA A 237 14.67 -12.90 4.34
CA ALA A 237 14.29 -12.46 3.00
C ALA A 237 15.49 -12.41 2.03
N ARG A 238 16.65 -11.92 2.49
CA ARG A 238 17.89 -11.93 1.70
C ARG A 238 18.37 -13.35 1.37
N GLN A 239 18.27 -14.26 2.33
CA GLN A 239 18.69 -15.65 2.16
C GLN A 239 17.77 -16.38 1.18
N HIS A 240 16.46 -16.12 1.27
CA HIS A 240 15.47 -16.60 0.32
C HIS A 240 15.72 -16.07 -1.10
N ALA A 241 16.02 -14.78 -1.26
CA ALA A 241 16.40 -14.21 -2.54
C ALA A 241 17.63 -14.91 -3.15
N LEU A 242 18.68 -15.14 -2.35
CA LEU A 242 19.88 -15.85 -2.80
C LEU A 242 19.56 -17.29 -3.22
N GLN A 243 18.80 -18.02 -2.42
CA GLN A 243 18.38 -19.37 -2.76
C GLN A 243 17.57 -19.38 -4.06
N ALA A 244 16.60 -18.49 -4.20
CA ALA A 244 15.78 -18.41 -5.40
C ALA A 244 16.60 -18.10 -6.65
N HIS A 245 17.60 -17.22 -6.55
CA HIS A 245 18.57 -16.98 -7.62
C HIS A 245 19.40 -18.22 -7.97
N LEU A 246 19.86 -18.97 -6.97
CA LEU A 246 20.69 -20.14 -7.19
C LEU A 246 19.92 -21.33 -7.80
N PHE A 247 18.62 -21.45 -7.51
CA PHE A 247 17.81 -22.61 -7.88
C PHE A 247 16.80 -22.35 -9.01
N PHE A 248 16.28 -21.13 -9.15
CA PHE A 248 15.17 -20.81 -10.07
C PHE A 248 15.51 -19.73 -11.12
N ALA A 249 16.19 -18.65 -10.75
CA ALA A 249 16.42 -17.50 -11.65
C ALA A 249 17.81 -17.43 -12.30
N GLY A 250 18.79 -18.21 -11.82
CA GLY A 250 20.16 -18.14 -12.32
C GLY A 250 20.31 -18.69 -13.75
N PRO A 251 21.25 -18.17 -14.56
CA PRO A 251 21.54 -18.71 -15.89
C PRO A 251 21.86 -20.19 -15.75
N HIS A 252 21.15 -21.04 -16.51
CA HIS A 252 21.35 -22.49 -16.51
C HIS A 252 22.84 -22.80 -16.48
N ARG A 253 23.30 -23.38 -15.35
CA ARG A 253 24.66 -23.84 -15.14
C ARG A 253 25.09 -24.74 -16.30
N ALA A 254 25.81 -24.16 -17.25
CA ALA A 254 26.20 -24.78 -18.51
C ALA A 254 27.53 -25.52 -18.32
N GLY A 255 27.51 -26.63 -17.61
CA GLY A 255 28.68 -27.48 -17.41
C GLY A 255 28.33 -28.91 -16.96
N PRO A 256 28.94 -29.96 -17.54
CA PRO A 256 28.69 -31.35 -17.15
C PRO A 256 29.01 -31.67 -15.68
N LEU A 257 29.95 -30.92 -15.08
CA LEU A 257 30.37 -31.07 -13.68
C LEU A 257 29.49 -30.28 -12.69
N ASP A 258 28.74 -29.30 -13.17
CA ASP A 258 28.06 -28.29 -12.33
C ASP A 258 26.64 -28.72 -11.91
N ARG A 259 26.07 -29.71 -12.59
CA ARG A 259 24.77 -30.29 -12.24
C ARG A 259 24.82 -31.30 -11.09
N THR A 260 26.01 -31.80 -10.73
CA THR A 260 26.20 -32.82 -9.69
C THR A 260 27.10 -32.38 -8.54
N ALA A 261 27.76 -31.22 -8.64
CA ALA A 261 28.61 -30.70 -7.58
C ALA A 261 27.73 -30.13 -6.44
N PRO A 262 28.04 -30.43 -5.16
CA PRO A 262 27.37 -29.80 -4.03
C PRO A 262 27.48 -28.27 -4.14
N LEU A 263 26.39 -27.57 -3.84
CA LEU A 263 26.35 -26.12 -3.94
C LEU A 263 27.44 -25.51 -3.03
N GLY A 264 28.35 -24.73 -3.62
CA GLY A 264 29.46 -24.11 -2.90
C GLY A 264 30.63 -25.04 -2.59
N PHE A 265 30.73 -26.22 -3.22
CA PHE A 265 31.82 -27.19 -2.99
C PHE A 265 33.21 -26.57 -3.09
N ARG A 266 34.08 -26.88 -2.13
CA ARG A 266 35.51 -26.53 -2.13
C ARG A 266 36.32 -27.74 -1.72
N LEU A 267 37.40 -28.04 -2.47
CA LEU A 267 38.20 -29.25 -2.28
C LEU A 267 38.90 -29.31 -0.90
N ASN A 268 39.31 -28.16 -0.35
CA ASN A 268 40.13 -28.07 0.87
C ASN A 268 39.58 -27.02 1.87
N ARG A 269 38.30 -26.66 1.78
CA ARG A 269 37.65 -25.67 2.66
C ARG A 269 36.18 -26.05 2.87
N THR A 270 35.54 -25.47 3.88
CA THR A 270 34.09 -25.54 4.04
C THR A 270 33.41 -25.03 2.77
N ALA A 271 32.33 -25.69 2.38
CA ALA A 271 31.51 -25.21 1.27
C ALA A 271 31.00 -23.80 1.57
N SER A 272 31.09 -22.90 0.60
CA SER A 272 30.63 -21.52 0.76
C SER A 272 30.20 -21.00 -0.61
N SER A 273 28.93 -20.61 -0.68
CA SER A 273 28.30 -19.95 -1.82
C SER A 273 27.95 -18.54 -1.39
N SER A 274 28.41 -17.55 -2.16
CA SER A 274 27.99 -16.17 -1.98
C SER A 274 27.81 -15.53 -3.34
N THR A 275 26.85 -14.62 -3.44
CA THR A 275 26.69 -13.77 -4.61
C THR A 275 26.51 -12.32 -4.18
N MET A 276 26.62 -11.42 -5.15
CA MET A 276 26.27 -10.02 -4.96
C MET A 276 24.84 -9.84 -5.48
N LEU A 277 23.90 -9.50 -4.60
CA LEU A 277 22.54 -9.13 -4.99
C LEU A 277 22.36 -7.64 -4.87
N ASN A 278 21.53 -7.08 -5.74
CA ASN A 278 21.11 -5.70 -5.72
C ASN A 278 19.66 -5.64 -5.22
N PHE A 279 19.44 -4.94 -4.11
CA PHE A 279 18.12 -4.58 -3.60
C PHE A 279 17.96 -3.06 -3.68
N GLY A 280 17.05 -2.59 -4.53
CA GLY A 280 16.73 -1.15 -4.62
C GLY A 280 17.94 -0.25 -4.91
N GLY A 281 18.92 -0.73 -5.68
CA GLY A 281 20.14 0.00 -6.04
C GLY A 281 21.35 -0.28 -5.13
N ILE A 282 21.16 -1.00 -4.02
CA ILE A 282 22.23 -1.32 -3.06
C ILE A 282 22.74 -2.73 -3.34
N ALA A 283 23.98 -2.82 -3.80
CA ALA A 283 24.68 -4.09 -3.99
C ALA A 283 25.25 -4.59 -2.65
N GLU A 284 24.83 -5.79 -2.24
CA GLU A 284 25.30 -6.44 -1.02
C GLU A 284 25.75 -7.88 -1.28
N ARG A 285 26.83 -8.28 -0.60
CA ARG A 285 27.33 -9.65 -0.67
C ARG A 285 26.57 -10.49 0.33
N ILE A 286 25.82 -11.48 -0.17
CA ILE A 286 25.10 -12.43 0.68
C ILE A 286 25.84 -13.75 0.64
N GLU A 287 26.21 -14.26 1.81
CA GLU A 287 26.72 -15.62 1.98
C GLU A 287 25.57 -16.54 2.36
N LEU A 288 25.43 -17.64 1.61
CA LEU A 288 24.36 -18.60 1.81
C LEU A 288 24.54 -19.31 3.15
N ASP A 289 23.57 -19.14 4.02
CA ASP A 289 23.43 -19.91 5.24
C ASP A 289 22.50 -21.11 5.00
N LEU A 290 23.08 -22.30 4.99
CA LEU A 290 22.34 -23.57 4.82
C LEU A 290 21.60 -23.99 6.09
N ALA A 291 21.86 -23.34 7.24
CA ALA A 291 21.17 -23.63 8.50
C ALA A 291 19.82 -22.94 8.61
N ILE A 292 19.56 -21.91 7.79
CA ILE A 292 18.24 -21.29 7.68
C ILE A 292 17.33 -22.29 6.98
N GLN A 293 16.63 -23.08 7.79
CA GLN A 293 15.50 -23.87 7.33
C GLN A 293 14.47 -22.89 6.79
N THR A 294 14.15 -23.04 5.51
CA THR A 294 13.22 -22.20 4.76
C THR A 294 11.88 -22.12 5.50
N SER A 295 11.64 -21.05 6.25
CA SER A 295 10.28 -20.54 6.40
C SER A 295 9.81 -20.21 5.00
N ILE A 296 8.61 -20.60 4.58
CA ILE A 296 8.12 -20.29 3.23
C ILE A 296 7.97 -18.77 3.13
N ILE A 297 8.97 -18.09 2.59
CA ILE A 297 8.84 -16.71 2.13
C ILE A 297 8.41 -16.80 0.67
N ASP A 298 7.25 -16.24 0.37
CA ASP A 298 6.70 -16.23 -0.97
C ASP A 298 7.59 -15.40 -1.90
N PHE A 299 7.85 -15.94 -3.08
CA PHE A 299 8.63 -15.27 -4.11
C PHE A 299 8.03 -15.48 -5.50
N ASP A 300 8.36 -14.57 -6.40
CA ASP A 300 8.11 -14.70 -7.83
C ASP A 300 9.40 -14.39 -8.61
N THR A 301 9.46 -14.76 -9.90
CA THR A 301 10.62 -14.51 -10.78
C THR A 301 10.19 -13.85 -12.08
N VAL A 302 10.76 -12.68 -12.39
CA VAL A 302 10.46 -11.91 -13.59
C VAL A 302 11.76 -11.43 -14.23
N ASP A 303 12.00 -11.76 -15.50
CA ASP A 303 13.15 -11.27 -16.28
C ASP A 303 14.52 -11.40 -15.55
N GLU A 304 14.77 -12.57 -14.94
CA GLU A 304 15.95 -12.88 -14.11
C GLU A 304 16.02 -12.18 -12.74
N GLU A 305 15.03 -11.37 -12.37
CA GLU A 305 14.87 -10.81 -11.03
C GLU A 305 14.05 -11.76 -10.14
N VAL A 306 14.36 -11.79 -8.86
CA VAL A 306 13.57 -12.47 -7.83
C VAL A 306 12.85 -11.42 -7.01
N ILE A 307 11.53 -11.55 -6.88
CA ILE A 307 10.71 -10.69 -6.04
C ILE A 307 10.39 -11.45 -4.77
N ILE A 308 10.84 -10.96 -3.62
CA ILE A 308 10.53 -11.52 -2.30
C ILE A 308 9.41 -10.70 -1.66
N PHE A 309 8.38 -11.35 -1.12
CA PHE A 309 7.32 -10.66 -0.38
C PHE A 309 7.48 -10.91 1.11
N GLU A 310 7.66 -9.85 1.90
CA GLU A 310 7.76 -9.93 3.35
C GLU A 310 7.04 -8.75 4.00
N GLY A 311 6.15 -9.05 4.97
CA GLY A 311 5.46 -8.04 5.74
C GLY A 311 4.56 -7.11 4.91
N GLY A 312 4.02 -7.58 3.78
CA GLY A 312 3.23 -6.80 2.84
C GLY A 312 4.06 -5.90 1.90
N ALA A 313 5.39 -6.04 1.89
CA ALA A 313 6.30 -5.30 1.02
C ALA A 313 6.97 -6.23 -0.01
N PRO A 314 7.02 -5.83 -1.30
CA PRO A 314 7.83 -6.51 -2.30
C PRO A 314 9.29 -6.01 -2.26
N PHE A 315 10.24 -6.93 -2.37
CA PHE A 315 11.67 -6.67 -2.47
C PHE A 315 12.21 -7.31 -3.75
N VAL A 316 12.59 -6.47 -4.70
CA VAL A 316 13.22 -6.92 -5.95
C VAL A 316 14.71 -7.15 -5.70
N ALA A 317 15.15 -8.39 -5.93
CA ALA A 317 16.53 -8.82 -5.85
C ALA A 317 17.04 -9.16 -7.26
N ALA A 318 18.02 -8.40 -7.75
CA ALA A 318 18.68 -8.68 -9.02
C ALA A 318 20.13 -9.16 -8.80
N LEU A 319 20.66 -9.98 -9.70
CA LEU A 319 22.09 -10.28 -9.70
C LEU A 319 22.88 -9.00 -9.99
N HIS A 320 23.84 -8.67 -9.12
CA HIS A 320 24.73 -7.55 -9.40
C HIS A 320 25.77 -7.98 -10.44
N HIS A 321 25.62 -7.47 -11.66
CA HIS A 321 26.64 -7.57 -12.70
C HIS A 321 27.58 -6.36 -12.58
N PRO A 322 28.82 -6.53 -12.08
CA PRO A 322 29.80 -5.46 -12.13
C PRO A 322 30.13 -5.20 -13.60
N ARG A 323 29.52 -4.19 -14.21
CA ARG A 323 30.04 -3.63 -15.46
C ARG A 323 31.42 -3.10 -15.12
N GLY A 324 32.45 -3.57 -15.85
CA GLY A 324 33.84 -3.17 -15.63
C GLY A 324 33.94 -1.65 -15.49
N THR A 325 34.59 -1.21 -14.42
CA THR A 325 34.74 0.20 -14.03
C THR A 325 35.60 0.97 -15.04
N GLY A 326 34.98 1.43 -16.12
CA GLY A 326 35.36 2.70 -16.75
C GLY A 326 34.88 3.81 -15.83
N SER A 327 35.81 4.48 -15.16
CA SER A 327 35.58 5.64 -14.30
C SER A 327 34.80 6.73 -15.05
N GLY A 328 33.50 6.81 -14.77
CA GLY A 328 32.63 7.91 -15.13
C GLY A 328 31.27 7.63 -14.49
N VAL A 329 30.85 8.47 -13.55
CA VAL A 329 29.43 8.55 -13.20
C VAL A 329 28.75 9.12 -14.43
N VAL A 330 28.42 8.25 -15.37
CA VAL A 330 27.47 8.58 -16.42
C VAL A 330 26.12 8.49 -15.72
N ALA A 331 25.66 9.61 -15.17
CA ALA A 331 24.21 9.79 -15.15
C ALA A 331 23.80 9.62 -16.62
N ASP A 332 23.04 8.57 -16.93
CA ASP A 332 22.76 8.11 -18.31
C ASP A 332 22.00 9.12 -19.16
N GLY A 333 21.81 10.33 -18.63
CA GLY A 333 21.10 11.43 -19.22
C GLY A 333 19.60 11.34 -19.04
N ALA A 334 19.04 10.19 -18.61
CA ALA A 334 17.61 9.98 -18.62
C ALA A 334 16.92 10.80 -17.53
N ILE A 335 16.04 11.68 -17.96
CA ILE A 335 15.11 12.42 -17.12
C ILE A 335 13.84 11.59 -17.04
N LEU A 336 13.66 10.92 -15.91
CA LEU A 336 12.50 10.07 -15.66
C LEU A 336 11.40 10.87 -14.96
N SER A 337 10.14 10.53 -15.22
CA SER A 337 9.02 11.06 -14.43
C SER A 337 9.08 10.46 -13.02
N PRO A 338 9.22 11.27 -11.95
CA PRO A 338 9.27 10.76 -10.58
C PRO A 338 7.90 10.32 -10.05
N MET A 339 6.83 10.63 -10.78
CA MET A 339 5.45 10.38 -10.39
C MET A 339 4.55 10.33 -11.64
N PRO A 340 3.39 9.66 -11.60
CA PRO A 340 2.39 9.79 -12.65
C PRO A 340 1.83 11.22 -12.66
N GLY A 341 1.66 11.80 -13.85
CA GLY A 341 1.23 13.20 -13.96
C GLY A 341 0.99 13.65 -15.39
N ARG A 342 0.53 14.89 -15.54
CA ARG A 342 0.34 15.53 -16.83
C ARG A 342 1.50 16.48 -17.10
N ILE A 343 2.11 16.39 -18.28
CA ILE A 343 3.13 17.36 -18.70
C ILE A 343 2.43 18.68 -19.03
N ILE A 344 2.70 19.73 -18.26
CA ILE A 344 2.09 21.06 -18.47
C ILE A 344 2.99 21.99 -19.29
N ALA A 345 4.30 21.79 -19.25
CA ALA A 345 5.26 22.56 -20.03
C ALA A 345 6.48 21.73 -20.40
N VAL A 346 7.01 21.98 -21.59
CA VAL A 346 8.28 21.46 -22.09
C VAL A 346 9.09 22.66 -22.56
N ASP A 347 10.18 22.95 -21.86
CA ASP A 347 10.94 24.20 -21.97
C ASP A 347 12.18 24.09 -22.88
N VAL A 348 12.40 22.91 -23.47
CA VAL A 348 13.55 22.58 -24.33
C VAL A 348 13.11 21.77 -25.55
N ALA A 349 13.92 21.76 -26.59
CA ALA A 349 13.78 20.90 -27.78
C ALA A 349 14.93 19.90 -27.87
N ALA A 350 14.72 18.80 -28.61
CA ALA A 350 15.81 17.89 -28.96
C ALA A 350 16.88 18.63 -29.77
N GLY A 351 18.14 18.48 -29.38
CA GLY A 351 19.30 19.19 -29.92
C GLY A 351 19.68 20.47 -29.17
N ASP A 352 18.89 20.92 -28.19
CA ASP A 352 19.23 22.11 -27.40
C ASP A 352 20.40 21.83 -26.44
N ALA A 353 21.30 22.81 -26.32
CA ALA A 353 22.28 22.84 -25.26
C ALA A 353 21.62 23.26 -23.93
N VAL A 354 21.87 22.50 -22.87
CA VAL A 354 21.32 22.74 -21.53
C VAL A 354 22.42 22.85 -20.51
N THR A 355 22.19 23.68 -19.49
CA THR A 355 23.09 23.84 -18.34
C THR A 355 22.55 23.10 -17.13
N LYS A 356 23.42 22.68 -16.22
CA LYS A 356 23.05 22.02 -14.98
C LYS A 356 22.07 22.88 -14.18
N GLY A 357 20.94 22.29 -13.79
CA GLY A 357 19.86 22.95 -13.08
C GLY A 357 18.88 23.70 -13.99
N GLN A 358 19.11 23.75 -15.30
CA GLN A 358 18.16 24.30 -16.26
C GLN A 358 16.90 23.45 -16.29
N LYS A 359 15.75 24.12 -16.27
CA LYS A 359 14.44 23.49 -16.33
C LYS A 359 14.20 22.88 -17.71
N LEU A 360 13.66 21.66 -17.73
CA LEU A 360 13.42 20.87 -18.94
C LEU A 360 11.93 20.62 -19.17
N VAL A 361 11.25 20.07 -18.15
CA VAL A 361 9.85 19.63 -18.21
C VAL A 361 9.16 20.00 -16.90
N THR A 362 7.90 20.42 -16.98
CA THR A 362 7.05 20.61 -15.78
C THR A 362 5.91 19.61 -15.81
N LEU A 363 5.74 18.91 -14.70
CA LEU A 363 4.65 17.98 -14.46
C LEU A 363 3.63 18.61 -13.51
N GLU A 364 2.36 18.35 -13.76
CA GLU A 364 1.26 18.60 -12.83
C GLU A 364 0.80 17.25 -12.30
N ALA A 365 0.89 17.09 -10.98
CA ALA A 365 0.35 15.95 -10.28
C ALA A 365 -0.13 16.40 -8.90
N MET A 366 -1.26 15.84 -8.44
CA MET A 366 -1.86 16.23 -7.15
C MET A 366 -2.10 17.75 -7.00
N LYS A 367 -2.47 18.44 -8.10
CA LYS A 367 -2.65 19.92 -8.18
C LYS A 367 -1.39 20.74 -7.87
N MET A 368 -0.22 20.11 -7.92
CA MET A 368 1.08 20.74 -7.66
C MET A 368 1.97 20.60 -8.91
N GLU A 369 2.74 21.64 -9.19
CA GLU A 369 3.72 21.63 -10.26
C GLU A 369 5.06 21.07 -9.76
N HIS A 370 5.69 20.20 -10.54
CA HIS A 370 7.03 19.68 -10.30
C HIS A 370 7.90 19.91 -11.52
N SER A 371 8.96 20.69 -11.35
CA SER A 371 9.92 21.01 -12.41
C SER A 371 11.07 20.01 -12.40
N LEU A 372 11.30 19.36 -13.54
CA LEU A 372 12.45 18.50 -13.77
C LEU A 372 13.55 19.30 -14.44
N VAL A 373 14.79 19.12 -13.95
CA VAL A 373 15.95 19.94 -14.33
C VAL A 373 17.08 19.08 -14.86
N ALA A 374 17.97 19.67 -15.66
CA ALA A 374 19.15 19.01 -16.19
C ALA A 374 20.15 18.68 -15.06
N PRO A 375 20.62 17.42 -14.95
CA PRO A 375 21.55 17.01 -13.89
C PRO A 375 22.99 17.50 -14.11
N PHE A 376 23.37 17.82 -15.35
CA PHE A 376 24.69 18.31 -15.77
C PHE A 376 24.57 19.11 -17.08
N ASP A 377 25.64 19.79 -17.47
CA ASP A 377 25.73 20.52 -18.76
C ASP A 377 25.80 19.52 -19.92
N GLY A 378 24.99 19.70 -20.95
CA GLY A 378 24.86 18.72 -22.02
C GLY A 378 23.99 19.17 -23.18
N THR A 379 23.66 18.22 -24.06
CA THR A 379 22.71 18.41 -25.17
C THR A 379 21.52 17.47 -24.99
N VAL A 380 20.31 17.93 -25.28
CA VAL A 380 19.10 17.09 -25.26
C VAL A 380 19.15 16.11 -26.44
N ALA A 381 19.57 14.88 -26.21
CA ALA A 381 19.71 13.85 -27.24
C ALA A 381 18.34 13.27 -27.68
N ALA A 382 17.40 13.14 -26.75
CA ALA A 382 16.04 12.69 -27.02
C ALA A 382 15.04 13.44 -26.12
N LEU A 383 13.85 13.70 -26.64
CA LEU A 383 12.75 14.36 -25.93
C LEU A 383 11.44 13.66 -26.29
N ASP A 384 10.96 12.83 -25.38
CA ASP A 384 9.71 12.07 -25.52
C ASP A 384 8.53 12.78 -24.83
N ALA A 385 8.82 13.80 -24.01
CA ALA A 385 7.83 14.61 -23.35
C ALA A 385 7.07 15.52 -24.33
N VAL A 386 5.73 15.42 -24.31
CA VAL A 386 4.83 16.28 -25.09
C VAL A 386 3.91 17.05 -24.14
N ALA A 387 3.83 18.37 -24.31
CA ALA A 387 2.93 19.21 -23.53
C ALA A 387 1.46 18.75 -23.69
N GLY A 388 0.77 18.61 -22.57
CA GLY A 388 -0.57 18.03 -22.48
C GLY A 388 -0.60 16.50 -22.38
N GLY A 389 0.53 15.81 -22.57
CA GLY A 389 0.64 14.35 -22.47
C GLY A 389 0.55 13.84 -21.02
N GLN A 390 -0.01 12.65 -20.85
CA GLN A 390 -0.03 11.94 -19.57
C GLN A 390 1.15 10.98 -19.50
N VAL A 391 1.82 10.92 -18.34
CA VAL A 391 2.98 10.04 -18.12
C VAL A 391 2.85 9.26 -16.82
N SER A 392 3.43 8.05 -16.79
CA SER A 392 3.54 7.20 -15.60
C SER A 392 4.87 7.46 -14.87
N GLU A 393 4.97 7.03 -13.61
CA GLU A 393 6.25 6.98 -12.88
C GLU A 393 7.27 6.15 -13.67
N GLY A 394 8.53 6.60 -13.70
CA GLY A 394 9.62 5.94 -14.40
C GLY A 394 9.64 6.12 -15.92
N ALA A 395 8.62 6.76 -16.52
CA ALA A 395 8.63 7.06 -17.96
C ALA A 395 9.80 7.99 -18.32
N VAL A 396 10.55 7.67 -19.37
CA VAL A 396 11.63 8.52 -19.89
C VAL A 396 10.99 9.73 -20.58
N LEU A 397 11.36 10.93 -20.13
CA LEU A 397 10.83 12.20 -20.64
C LEU A 397 11.83 12.91 -21.56
N ALA A 398 13.11 12.85 -21.21
CA ALA A 398 14.21 13.37 -22.00
C ALA A 398 15.50 12.60 -21.73
N ARG A 399 16.49 12.69 -22.62
CA ARG A 399 17.85 12.19 -22.41
C ARG A 399 18.87 13.29 -22.67
N ILE A 400 19.76 13.55 -21.72
CA ILE A 400 20.84 14.53 -21.82
C ILE A 400 22.18 13.82 -22.04
N GLU A 401 22.84 14.11 -23.15
CA GLU A 401 24.23 13.66 -23.39
C GLU A 401 25.21 14.73 -22.88
N GLY A 402 26.16 14.31 -22.05
CA GLY A 402 27.19 15.21 -21.52
C GLY A 402 28.13 15.67 -22.63
N ILE A 403 28.68 16.87 -22.49
CA ILE A 403 29.73 17.37 -23.39
C ILE A 403 31.02 16.59 -23.08
N GLU A 404 31.42 15.65 -23.93
CA GLU A 404 32.75 15.02 -23.85
C GLU A 404 33.82 16.12 -24.02
N ASN A 405 34.70 16.27 -23.03
CA ASN A 405 35.93 17.05 -23.13
C ASN A 405 37.13 16.12 -23.33
#